data_AF-A0A937UAI4-F1
#
_entry.id   AF-A0A937UAI4-F1
#
_cell.length_a   1.000
_cell.length_b   1.000
_cell.length_c   1.000
_cell.angle_alpha   90.00
_cell.angle_beta   90.00
_cell.angle_gamma   90.00
#
_symmetry.space_group_name_H-M   'P 1'
#
loop_
_entity.id
_entity.type
_entity.pdbx_description
1 polymer ?
#
loop_
_entity_poly.entity_id
_entity_poly.type
_entity_poly.pdbx_seq_one_letter_code
_entity_poly.pdbx_strand_id
1 'polypeptide(L)' 'MYATLADGKNAKEMGVQPGSAVLVAKRIYRSETERPLYVTFNYFPGESMQSVSDIERQ' A
#
# COMPACT_ATOMS: atom_id res chain seq x y z
N MET A 1 5.19 3.49 -2.36
CA MET A 1 4.69 2.11 -2.15
C MET A 1 5.87 1.17 -2.05
N TYR A 2 5.72 0.01 -1.41
CA TYR A 2 6.73 -1.05 -1.38
C TYR A 2 6.06 -2.42 -1.48
N ALA A 3 6.80 -3.43 -1.96
CA ALA A 3 6.33 -4.80 -2.02
C ALA A 3 6.68 -5.56 -0.74
N THR A 4 5.80 -6.47 -0.32
CA THR A 4 6.03 -7.45 0.75
C THR A 4 5.31 -8.75 0.42
N LEU A 5 5.47 -9.78 1.25
CA LEU A 5 4.73 -11.03 1.16
C LEU A 5 3.48 -10.98 2.04
N ALA A 6 2.37 -11.53 1.56
CA ALA A 6 1.13 -11.63 2.31
C ALA A 6 1.28 -12.64 3.47
N ASP A 7 1.12 -12.18 4.71
CA ASP A 7 0.90 -13.08 5.84
C ASP A 7 -0.47 -13.77 5.76
N GLY A 8 -0.75 -14.75 6.64
CA GLY A 8 -2.00 -15.51 6.58
C GLY A 8 -3.26 -14.66 6.76
N LYS A 9 -3.20 -13.54 7.49
CA LYS A 9 -4.35 -12.65 7.69
C LYS A 9 -4.59 -11.83 6.43
N ASN A 10 -3.56 -11.15 5.94
CA ASN A 10 -3.60 -10.31 4.75
C ASN A 10 -3.95 -11.13 3.50
N ALA A 11 -3.40 -12.33 3.36
CA ALA A 11 -3.71 -13.25 2.28
C ALA A 11 -5.21 -13.60 2.25
N LYS A 12 -5.78 -13.92 3.42
CA LYS A 12 -7.22 -14.22 3.56
C LYS A 12 -8.09 -13.00 3.24
N GLU A 13 -7.76 -11.82 3.75
CA GLU A 13 -8.53 -10.60 3.52
C GLU A 13 -8.50 -10.17 2.04
N MET A 14 -7.41 -10.41 1.33
CA MET A 14 -7.24 -10.06 -0.08
C MET A 14 -7.62 -11.18 -1.05
N GLY A 15 -7.92 -12.39 -0.57
CA GLY A 15 -8.22 -13.55 -1.43
C GLY A 15 -7.02 -14.02 -2.26
N VAL A 16 -5.79 -13.89 -1.74
CA VAL A 16 -4.55 -14.35 -2.38
C VAL A 16 -3.92 -15.50 -1.58
N GLN A 17 -2.93 -16.18 -2.16
CA GLN A 17 -2.19 -17.23 -1.44
C GLN A 17 -1.30 -16.61 -0.35
N PRO A 18 -1.14 -17.26 0.82
CA PRO A 18 -0.10 -16.89 1.78
C PRO A 18 1.27 -16.91 1.11
N GLY A 19 2.05 -15.84 1.29
CA GLY A 19 3.33 -15.66 0.59
C GLY A 19 3.21 -15.02 -0.80
N SER A 20 2.02 -14.76 -1.34
CA SER A 20 1.88 -13.98 -2.57
C SER A 20 2.43 -12.56 -2.38
N ALA A 21 2.98 -12.00 -3.46
CA ALA A 21 3.46 -10.63 -3.47
C ALA A 21 2.28 -9.65 -3.33
N VAL A 22 2.43 -8.68 -2.43
CA VAL A 22 1.44 -7.63 -2.17
C VAL A 22 2.11 -6.27 -2.10
N LEU A 23 1.42 -5.26 -2.61
CA LEU A 23 1.88 -3.88 -2.56
C LEU A 23 1.30 -3.20 -1.33
N VAL A 24 2.13 -2.47 -0.59
CA VAL A 24 1.74 -1.73 0.60
C VAL A 24 1.97 -0.24 0.39
N ALA A 25 0.92 0.54 0.66
CA ALA A 25 0.98 1.99 0.70
C ALA A 25 0.79 2.48 2.13
N LYS A 26 1.85 3.04 2.73
CA LYS A 26 1.73 3.86 3.93
C LYS A 26 1.29 5.26 3.50
N ARG A 27 0.10 5.69 3.90
CA ARG A 27 -0.45 7.02 3.59
C ARG A 27 -0.58 7.83 4.87
N ILE A 28 -0.07 9.06 4.85
CA ILE A 28 -0.17 10.03 5.94
C ILE A 28 -1.04 11.17 5.42
N TYR A 29 -2.25 11.29 5.96
CA TYR A 29 -3.15 12.38 5.61
C TYR A 29 -2.86 13.57 6.52
N ARG A 30 -2.71 14.75 5.93
CA ARG A 30 -2.43 16.00 6.63
C ARG A 30 -3.52 17.02 6.32
N SER A 31 -3.76 17.94 7.24
CA SER A 31 -4.57 19.13 6.99
C SER A 31 -3.86 20.05 5.99
N GLU A 32 -4.58 21.05 5.49
CA GLU A 32 -3.99 22.15 4.71
C GLU A 32 -2.90 22.91 5.48
N THR A 33 -2.98 22.90 6.81
CA THR A 33 -1.97 23.46 7.74
C THR A 33 -0.89 22.46 8.14
N GLU A 34 -0.71 21.39 7.35
CA GLU A 34 0.27 20.32 7.50
C GLU A 34 0.19 19.48 8.79
N ARG A 35 -0.85 19.65 9.60
CA ARG A 35 -1.03 18.84 10.81
C ARG A 35 -1.42 17.41 10.43
N PRO A 36 -0.79 16.38 11.00
CA PRO A 36 -1.17 15.00 10.72
C PRO A 36 -2.59 14.73 11.23
N LEU A 37 -3.45 14.24 10.35
CA LEU A 37 -4.82 13.85 10.69
C LEU A 37 -4.86 12.38 11.08
N TYR A 38 -4.32 11.49 10.23
CA TYR A 38 -4.24 10.05 10.51
C TYR A 38 -3.28 9.34 9.55
N VAL A 39 -2.85 8.14 9.95
CA VAL A 39 -1.95 7.26 9.18
C VAL A 39 -2.66 5.96 8.85
N THR A 40 -2.54 5.51 7.61
CA THR A 40 -3.12 4.24 7.14
C THR A 40 -2.09 3.39 6.41
N PHE A 41 -2.33 2.08 6.42
CA PHE A 41 -1.64 1.10 5.59
C PHE A 41 -2.69 0.47 4.68
N ASN A 42 -2.55 0.66 3.37
CA ASN A 42 -3.38 -0.01 2.38
C ASN A 42 -2.59 -1.14 1.72
N TYR A 43 -3.22 -2.30 1.63
CA TYR A 43 -2.67 -3.50 0.99
C TYR A 43 -3.38 -3.73 -0.33
N PHE A 44 -2.62 -4.08 -1.36
CA PHE A 44 -3.12 -4.34 -2.70
C PHE A 44 -2.58 -5.68 -3.20
N PRO A 45 -3.41 -6.52 -3.84
CA PRO A 45 -2.94 -7.76 -4.46
C PRO A 45 -1.91 -7.45 -5.56
N GLY A 46 -0.67 -7.93 -5.43
CA GLY A 46 0.40 -7.60 -6.38
C GLY A 46 0.18 -8.15 -7.79
N GLU A 47 -0.64 -9.20 -7.92
CA GLU A 47 -0.96 -9.83 -9.20
C GLU A 47 -1.95 -9.03 -10.05
N SER A 48 -2.73 -8.13 -9.45
CA SER A 48 -3.82 -7.41 -10.14
C SER A 48 -3.74 -5.89 -10.04
N MET A 49 -2.77 -5.35 -9.31
CA MET A 49 -2.60 -3.91 -9.09
C MET A 49 -1.23 -3.42 -9.53
N GLN A 50 -1.22 -2.27 -10.18
CA GLN A 50 -0.01 -1.53 -10.54
C GLN A 50 -0.10 -0.10 -10.02
N SER A 51 1.02 0.42 -9.52
CA SER A 51 1.16 1.84 -9.18
C SER A 51 1.97 2.55 -10.25
N VAL A 52 1.49 3.70 -10.70
CA VAL A 52 2.20 4.59 -11.61
C VAL A 52 2.38 5.95 -10.92
N SER A 53 3.53 6.58 -11.09
CA SER A 53 3.81 7.92 -10.54
C SER A 53 4.79 8.64 -11.44
N ASP A 54 4.48 9.88 -11.76
CA ASP A 54 5.38 10.76 -12.49
C ASP A 54 6.34 11.42 -11.50
N ILE A 55 7.63 11.41 -11.82
CA ILE A 55 8.69 12.03 -11.03
C ILE A 55 9.26 13.17 -11.86
N GLU A 56 8.99 14.39 -11.45
CA GLU A 56 9.59 15.57 -12.07
C GLU A 56 11.03 15.75 -11.61
N ARG A 57 11.89 16.16 -12.54
CA ARG A 57 13.29 16.48 -12.22
C ARG A 57 13.34 17.83 -11.51
N GLN A 58 13.86 17.84 -10.29
CA GLN A 58 14.13 19.04 -9.49
C GLN A 58 15.37 19.79 -9.98
#